data_AF-A0A6N8JJ33-F1
#
_entry.id   AF-A0A6N8JJ33-F1
#
_cell.length_a   1.000
_cell.length_b   1.000
_cell.length_c   1.000
_cell.angle_alpha   90.00
_cell.angle_beta   90.00
_cell.angle_gamma   90.00
#
_symmetry.space_group_name_H-M   'P 1'
#
loop_
_entity.id
_entity.type
_entity.pdbx_description
1 polymer ?
#
loop_
_entity_poly.entity_id
_entity_poly.type
_entity_poly.pdbx_seq_one_letter_code
_entity_poly.pdbx_strand_id
1 'polypeptide(L)'
;MKRITTLFAGICLTLSCFAQDIYSCRNTTLSFFSATPMEDIDAITSKGVSAINVKTGAVYFKVAVNTFKFKKSLMEEHFNENYLESDKYPNAEFKGKITDNIDLRKDGTYNVTVEGTLNMHGVDKVYKEKATITILGGKPAAETKFNVRLADHKIKIPTLVVTNIAETVEVTVKANYN
;
A
#
# COMPACT_ATOMS: atom_id res chain seq x y z
N MET A 1 11.98 44.31 56.86
CA MET A 1 11.44 45.25 55.85
C MET A 1 12.25 45.10 54.57
N LYS A 2 11.61 44.81 53.42
CA LYS A 2 11.99 45.22 52.04
C LYS A 2 13.39 44.72 51.55
N ARG A 3 13.57 44.00 50.43
CA ARG A 3 12.83 43.91 49.18
C ARG A 3 13.10 42.56 48.49
N ILE A 4 12.01 41.97 48.01
CA ILE A 4 11.92 40.94 46.98
C ILE A 4 12.23 41.58 45.64
N THR A 5 13.15 41.02 44.86
CA THR A 5 13.15 41.04 43.39
C THR A 5 14.20 40.04 42.89
N THR A 6 13.85 38.75 42.91
CA THR A 6 14.58 37.74 42.14
C THR A 6 13.92 37.69 40.76
N LEU A 7 14.66 38.16 39.76
CA LEU A 7 14.29 38.18 38.35
C LEU A 7 14.16 36.74 37.84
N PHE A 8 12.92 36.22 37.78
CA PHE A 8 12.62 34.91 37.21
C PHE A 8 12.59 35.05 35.67
N ALA A 9 13.76 35.01 35.04
CA ALA A 9 13.87 34.98 33.58
C ALA A 9 13.38 33.62 33.07
N GLY A 10 12.12 33.58 32.63
CA GLY A 10 11.53 32.40 31.99
C GLY A 10 12.27 32.05 30.71
N ILE A 11 13.05 30.96 30.76
CA ILE A 11 13.47 30.22 29.57
C ILE A 11 12.20 29.59 28.99
N CYS A 12 11.66 30.23 27.97
CA CYS A 12 10.68 29.61 27.09
C CYS A 12 11.47 28.63 26.21
N LEU A 13 11.53 27.37 26.62
CA LEU A 13 11.99 26.28 25.76
C LEU A 13 11.06 26.23 24.55
N THR A 14 11.51 26.77 23.43
CA THR A 14 10.88 26.54 22.14
C THR A 14 11.03 25.06 21.83
N LEU A 15 10.01 24.27 22.17
CA LEU A 15 9.89 22.89 21.71
C LEU A 15 9.71 22.96 20.20
N SER A 16 10.81 22.78 19.46
CA SER A 16 10.74 22.50 18.04
C SER A 16 9.97 21.20 17.87
N CYS A 17 8.70 21.30 17.47
CA CYS A 17 7.91 20.16 17.07
C CYS A 17 8.57 19.56 15.82
N PHE A 18 9.29 18.45 15.99
CA PHE A 18 9.78 17.68 14.86
C PHE A 18 8.59 17.02 14.19
N ALA A 19 8.20 17.53 13.01
CA ALA A 19 7.19 16.89 12.20
C ALA A 19 7.68 15.49 11.79
N GLN A 20 6.81 14.49 11.95
CA GLN A 20 7.11 13.11 11.56
C GLN A 20 7.18 13.02 10.04
N ASP A 21 8.37 12.73 9.49
CA ASP A 21 8.55 12.62 8.03
C ASP A 21 8.15 11.24 7.49
N ILE A 22 8.14 10.19 8.32
CA ILE A 22 7.81 8.80 7.91
C ILE A 22 6.60 8.31 8.69
N TYR A 23 5.58 7.87 7.97
CA TYR A 23 4.37 7.28 8.51
C TYR A 23 4.27 5.82 8.12
N SER A 24 3.83 4.96 9.05
CA SER A 24 3.70 3.52 8.83
C SER A 24 2.31 3.02 9.18
N CYS A 25 1.78 2.08 8.41
CA CYS A 25 0.50 1.42 8.59
C CYS A 25 0.74 -0.09 8.64
N ARG A 26 0.25 -0.79 9.68
CA ARG A 26 0.40 -2.26 9.83
C ARG A 26 -0.87 -3.05 9.47
N ASN A 27 -1.93 -2.33 9.15
CA ASN A 27 -3.24 -2.83 8.80
C ASN A 27 -3.66 -2.28 7.43
N THR A 28 -2.73 -2.31 6.47
CA THR A 28 -3.02 -1.92 5.09
C THR A 28 -3.95 -2.94 4.49
N THR A 29 -5.07 -2.45 3.93
CA THR A 29 -6.05 -3.28 3.26
C THR A 29 -5.66 -3.43 1.80
N LEU A 30 -5.58 -4.68 1.34
CA LEU A 30 -5.43 -5.01 -0.07
C LEU A 30 -6.62 -5.86 -0.48
N SER A 31 -7.19 -5.56 -1.63
CA SER A 31 -8.24 -6.35 -2.23
C SER A 31 -8.02 -6.46 -3.72
N PHE A 32 -8.46 -7.57 -4.30
CA PHE A 32 -8.54 -7.68 -5.75
C PHE A 32 -9.92 -8.15 -6.17
N PHE A 33 -10.27 -7.74 -7.39
CA PHE A 33 -11.50 -8.11 -8.05
C PHE A 33 -11.20 -8.47 -9.50
N SER A 34 -11.72 -9.61 -9.94
CA SER A 34 -11.67 -10.07 -11.31
C SER A 34 -13.04 -10.65 -11.65
N ALA A 35 -13.73 -10.06 -12.61
CA ALA A 35 -14.98 -10.57 -13.12
C ALA A 35 -14.76 -11.30 -14.45
N THR A 36 -15.36 -12.48 -14.59
CA THR A 36 -15.47 -13.19 -15.86
C THR A 36 -16.92 -13.59 -16.11
N PRO A 37 -17.32 -13.94 -17.35
CA PRO A 37 -18.69 -14.39 -17.61
C PRO A 37 -19.12 -15.61 -16.79
N MET A 38 -18.15 -16.41 -16.31
CA MET A 38 -18.41 -17.64 -15.56
C MET A 38 -18.38 -17.43 -14.05
N GLU A 39 -17.41 -16.67 -13.54
CA GLU A 39 -17.22 -16.49 -12.10
C GLU A 39 -16.50 -15.18 -11.75
N ASP A 40 -16.96 -14.54 -10.67
CA ASP A 40 -16.28 -13.42 -10.03
C ASP A 40 -15.31 -13.95 -8.96
N ILE A 41 -14.10 -13.41 -8.98
CA ILE A 41 -13.06 -13.70 -7.99
C ILE A 41 -12.80 -12.42 -7.20
N ASP A 42 -13.11 -12.47 -5.91
CA ASP A 42 -12.77 -11.42 -4.95
C ASP A 42 -12.05 -11.99 -3.74
N ALA A 43 -11.01 -11.27 -3.29
CA ALA A 43 -10.34 -11.55 -2.04
C ALA A 43 -9.87 -10.27 -1.36
N ILE A 44 -9.73 -10.35 -0.03
CA ILE A 44 -9.31 -9.23 0.81
C ILE A 44 -8.35 -9.67 1.91
N THR A 45 -7.41 -8.80 2.26
CA THR A 45 -6.58 -8.91 3.45
C THR A 45 -6.40 -7.54 4.08
N SER A 46 -6.34 -7.49 5.40
CA SER A 46 -5.95 -6.30 6.19
C SER A 46 -4.61 -6.50 6.90
N LYS A 47 -3.85 -7.53 6.50
CA LYS A 47 -2.55 -7.89 7.10
C LYS A 47 -1.35 -7.34 6.30
N GLY A 48 -1.59 -6.35 5.44
CA GLY A 48 -0.53 -5.64 4.73
C GLY A 48 0.17 -4.63 5.63
N VAL A 49 1.44 -4.36 5.32
CA VAL A 49 2.20 -3.25 5.91
C VAL A 49 2.52 -2.22 4.83
N SER A 50 2.52 -0.95 5.20
CA SER A 50 2.84 0.16 4.31
C SER A 50 3.63 1.23 5.05
N ALA A 51 4.48 1.96 4.31
CA ALA A 51 5.16 3.14 4.80
C ALA A 51 5.21 4.23 3.73
N ILE A 52 5.06 5.49 4.15
CA ILE A 52 5.21 6.67 3.30
C ILE A 52 6.14 7.66 3.98
N ASN A 53 7.11 8.17 3.23
CA ASN A 53 7.92 9.31 3.63
C ASN A 53 7.37 10.56 2.95
N VAL A 54 6.68 11.44 3.69
CA VAL A 54 6.03 12.64 3.15
C VAL A 54 7.02 13.71 2.70
N LYS A 55 8.28 13.63 3.13
CA LYS A 55 9.36 14.54 2.74
C LYS A 55 10.04 14.12 1.44
N THR A 56 10.29 12.81 1.27
CA THR A 56 11.02 12.30 0.10
C THR A 56 10.10 11.73 -0.98
N GLY A 57 8.82 11.50 -0.65
CA GLY A 57 7.86 10.81 -1.50
C GLY A 57 8.08 9.30 -1.59
N ALA A 58 9.03 8.73 -0.85
CA ALA A 58 9.27 7.28 -0.85
C ALA A 58 8.05 6.53 -0.29
N VAL A 59 7.65 5.47 -0.97
CA VAL A 59 6.51 4.62 -0.57
C VAL A 59 6.91 3.15 -0.61
N TYR A 60 6.31 2.39 0.29
CA TYR A 60 6.55 0.98 0.46
C TYR A 60 5.26 0.27 0.82
N PHE A 61 4.97 -0.88 0.24
CA PHE A 61 4.01 -1.83 0.82
C PHE A 61 4.51 -3.26 0.71
N LYS A 62 4.07 -4.11 1.62
CA LYS A 62 4.30 -5.54 1.61
C LYS A 62 3.12 -6.29 2.19
N VAL A 63 2.79 -7.41 1.58
CA VAL A 63 1.70 -8.28 2.03
C VAL A 63 2.14 -9.74 1.94
N ALA A 64 1.77 -10.53 2.96
CA ALA A 64 1.91 -11.97 2.89
C ALA A 64 0.75 -12.55 2.06
N VAL A 65 1.06 -13.28 1.00
CA VAL A 65 0.08 -13.72 0.00
C VAL A 65 -0.96 -14.66 0.60
N ASN A 66 -0.55 -15.56 1.50
CA ASN A 66 -1.46 -16.49 2.18
C ASN A 66 -2.45 -15.83 3.17
N THR A 67 -2.40 -14.50 3.33
CA THR A 67 -3.33 -13.78 4.20
C THR A 67 -4.60 -13.33 3.51
N PHE A 68 -4.65 -13.39 2.18
CA PHE A 68 -5.87 -13.09 1.42
C PHE A 68 -6.96 -14.10 1.77
N LYS A 69 -8.17 -13.58 2.01
CA LYS A 69 -9.35 -14.37 2.32
C LYS A 69 -10.32 -14.31 1.16
N PHE A 70 -10.73 -15.49 0.71
CA PHE A 70 -11.71 -15.66 -0.36
C PHE A 70 -13.04 -16.14 0.21
N LYS A 71 -14.13 -15.95 -0.55
CA LYS A 71 -15.44 -16.50 -0.20
C LYS A 71 -15.49 -18.02 -0.26
N LYS A 72 -14.74 -18.64 -1.19
CA LYS A 72 -14.67 -20.10 -1.36
C LYS A 72 -13.28 -20.59 -1.02
N SER A 73 -13.17 -21.52 -0.07
CA SER A 73 -11.88 -22.07 0.38
C SER A 73 -11.07 -22.72 -0.75
N LEU A 74 -11.73 -23.38 -1.71
CA LEU A 74 -11.05 -23.98 -2.86
C LEU A 74 -10.41 -22.93 -3.79
N MET A 75 -10.98 -21.73 -3.90
CA MET A 75 -10.35 -20.64 -4.65
C MET A 75 -9.11 -20.11 -3.92
N GLU A 76 -9.18 -20.03 -2.59
CA GLU A 76 -8.03 -19.65 -1.75
C GLU A 76 -6.89 -20.68 -1.87
N GLU A 77 -7.21 -21.97 -1.86
CA GLU A 77 -6.25 -23.05 -2.07
C GLU A 77 -5.58 -22.93 -3.45
N HIS A 78 -6.36 -22.84 -4.52
CA HIS A 78 -5.81 -22.69 -5.86
C HIS A 78 -4.98 -21.40 -6.02
N PHE A 79 -5.42 -20.29 -5.43
CA PHE A 79 -4.68 -19.03 -5.41
C PHE A 79 -3.28 -19.22 -4.82
N ASN A 80 -3.17 -19.87 -3.68
CA ASN A 80 -1.91 -20.06 -2.98
C ASN A 80 -1.03 -21.12 -3.64
N GLU A 81 -1.59 -22.25 -4.07
CA GLU A 81 -0.81 -23.39 -4.56
C GLU A 81 -0.50 -23.31 -6.06
N ASN A 82 -1.50 -23.02 -6.89
CA ASN A 82 -1.39 -23.16 -8.35
C ASN A 82 -1.01 -21.86 -9.06
N TYR A 83 -1.29 -20.70 -8.45
CA TYR A 83 -1.11 -19.40 -9.12
C TYR A 83 0.02 -18.58 -8.50
N LEU A 84 -0.03 -18.31 -7.19
CA LEU A 84 0.95 -17.45 -6.53
C LEU A 84 2.08 -18.23 -5.86
N GLU A 85 1.99 -19.57 -5.80
CA GLU A 85 2.97 -20.46 -5.16
C GLU A 85 3.44 -19.90 -3.79
N SER A 86 2.50 -19.56 -2.91
CA SER A 86 2.77 -18.72 -1.72
C SER A 86 3.75 -19.33 -0.73
N ASP A 87 3.93 -20.65 -0.74
CA ASP A 87 4.96 -21.30 0.09
C ASP A 87 6.38 -20.97 -0.38
N LYS A 88 6.54 -20.73 -1.69
CA LYS A 88 7.80 -20.38 -2.34
C LYS A 88 7.97 -18.87 -2.49
N TYR A 89 6.89 -18.15 -2.78
CA TYR A 89 6.85 -16.70 -2.90
C TYR A 89 5.89 -16.09 -1.87
N PRO A 90 6.25 -16.09 -0.57
CA PRO A 90 5.31 -15.77 0.51
C PRO A 90 4.85 -14.33 0.56
N ASN A 91 5.52 -13.42 -0.15
CA ASN A 91 5.22 -12.00 -0.10
C ASN A 91 5.12 -11.39 -1.49
N ALA A 92 4.23 -10.41 -1.62
CA ALA A 92 4.29 -9.39 -2.65
C ALA A 92 4.76 -8.07 -2.01
N GLU A 93 5.65 -7.34 -2.68
CA GLU A 93 6.31 -6.15 -2.15
C GLU A 93 6.45 -5.08 -3.23
N PHE A 94 6.12 -3.83 -2.90
CA PHE A 94 6.35 -2.69 -3.78
C PHE A 94 7.23 -1.65 -3.11
N LYS A 95 8.20 -1.16 -3.87
CA LYS A 95 9.10 -0.06 -3.50
C LYS A 95 9.01 0.99 -4.58
N GLY A 96 8.57 2.19 -4.21
CA GLY A 96 8.36 3.26 -5.18
C GLY A 96 8.54 4.65 -4.60
N LYS A 97 8.20 5.62 -5.44
CA LYS A 97 8.29 7.04 -5.12
C LYS A 97 7.16 7.81 -5.79
N ILE A 98 6.62 8.77 -5.08
CA ILE A 98 5.74 9.80 -5.64
C ILE A 98 6.59 10.70 -6.55
N THR A 99 6.18 10.83 -7.80
CA THR A 99 6.94 11.56 -8.83
C THR A 99 6.54 13.03 -8.95
N ASP A 100 5.35 13.38 -8.46
CA ASP A 100 4.84 14.74 -8.47
C ASP A 100 5.51 15.58 -7.37
N ASN A 101 5.79 16.85 -7.69
CA ASN A 101 6.34 17.80 -6.73
C ASN A 101 5.21 18.42 -5.91
N ILE A 102 4.86 17.78 -4.79
CA ILE A 102 3.79 18.22 -3.90
C ILE A 102 4.24 18.25 -2.44
N ASP A 103 3.67 19.17 -1.66
CA ASP A 103 3.92 19.29 -0.22
C ASP A 103 2.88 18.51 0.58
N LEU A 104 3.20 17.26 0.93
CA LEU A 104 2.35 16.35 1.69
C LEU A 104 2.26 16.66 3.20
N ARG A 105 2.82 17.80 3.65
CA ARG A 105 2.72 18.24 5.05
C ARG A 105 1.49 19.09 5.32
N LYS A 106 0.76 19.46 4.28
CA LYS A 106 -0.46 20.26 4.37
C LYS A 106 -1.68 19.38 4.26
N ASP A 107 -2.67 19.65 5.08
CA ASP A 107 -4.00 19.04 4.97
C ASP A 107 -4.58 19.28 3.56
N GLY A 108 -5.23 18.25 3.02
CA GLY A 108 -5.80 18.28 1.67
C GLY A 108 -5.84 16.90 1.00
N THR A 109 -6.43 16.86 -0.19
CA THR A 109 -6.47 15.66 -1.05
C THR A 109 -5.61 15.89 -2.28
N TYR A 110 -4.68 14.97 -2.53
CA TYR A 110 -3.68 15.04 -3.59
C TYR A 110 -3.82 13.83 -4.50
N ASN A 111 -4.04 14.06 -5.79
CA ASN A 111 -3.94 13.02 -6.81
C ASN A 111 -2.50 13.03 -7.34
N VAL A 112 -1.81 11.91 -7.15
CA VAL A 112 -0.38 11.78 -7.45
C VAL A 112 -0.13 10.59 -8.36
N THR A 113 1.08 10.55 -8.90
CA THR A 113 1.64 9.48 -9.68
C THR A 113 2.74 8.82 -8.87
N VAL A 114 2.58 7.54 -8.59
CA VAL A 114 3.59 6.70 -7.94
C VAL A 114 4.27 5.84 -8.99
N GLU A 115 5.60 5.80 -8.96
CA GLU A 115 6.39 4.93 -9.83
C GLU A 115 7.32 4.07 -8.97
N GLY A 116 7.40 2.77 -9.27
CA GLY A 116 8.17 1.84 -8.46
C GLY A 116 8.18 0.43 -9.01
N THR A 117 8.83 -0.47 -8.27
CA THR A 117 8.94 -1.88 -8.63
C THR A 117 8.05 -2.72 -7.72
N LEU A 118 7.15 -3.50 -8.31
CA LEU A 118 6.39 -4.56 -7.65
C LEU A 118 7.13 -5.88 -7.84
N ASN A 119 7.58 -6.48 -6.75
CA ASN A 119 7.98 -7.88 -6.69
C ASN A 119 6.74 -8.71 -6.36
N MET A 120 6.39 -9.63 -7.25
CA MET A 120 5.33 -10.61 -7.02
C MET A 120 5.67 -11.90 -7.77
N HIS A 121 5.43 -13.04 -7.13
CA HIS A 121 5.75 -14.36 -7.70
C HIS A 121 7.25 -14.48 -8.12
N GLY A 122 8.13 -13.84 -7.35
CA GLY A 122 9.57 -13.80 -7.61
C GLY A 122 9.99 -12.95 -8.82
N VAL A 123 9.09 -12.17 -9.40
CA VAL A 123 9.35 -11.33 -10.57
C VAL A 123 9.18 -9.86 -10.22
N ASP A 124 10.21 -9.08 -10.54
CA ASP A 124 10.19 -7.63 -10.46
C ASP A 124 9.60 -7.02 -11.73
N LYS A 125 8.62 -6.12 -11.54
CA LYS A 125 8.01 -5.37 -12.63
C LYS A 125 7.83 -3.91 -12.22
N VAL A 126 8.18 -2.99 -13.11
CA VAL A 126 7.96 -1.55 -12.89
C VAL A 126 6.50 -1.21 -13.16
N TYR A 127 5.89 -0.49 -12.22
CA TYR A 127 4.54 0.08 -12.33
C TYR A 127 4.59 1.59 -12.16
N LYS A 128 3.67 2.26 -12.87
CA LYS A 128 3.41 3.68 -12.76
C LYS A 128 1.91 3.89 -12.64
N GLU A 129 1.45 4.19 -11.44
CA GLU A 129 0.03 4.23 -11.12
C GLU A 129 -0.39 5.59 -10.56
N LYS A 130 -1.71 5.86 -10.63
CA LYS A 130 -2.32 6.99 -9.96
C LYS A 130 -2.76 6.60 -8.56
N ALA A 131 -2.46 7.47 -7.60
CA ALA A 131 -2.84 7.31 -6.21
C ALA A 131 -3.49 8.60 -5.70
N THR A 132 -4.36 8.46 -4.71
CA THR A 132 -4.93 9.57 -3.95
C THR A 132 -4.36 9.53 -2.54
N ILE A 133 -3.82 10.66 -2.10
CA ILE A 133 -3.32 10.86 -0.73
C ILE A 133 -4.19 11.93 -0.08
N THR A 134 -4.80 11.60 1.06
CA THR A 134 -5.56 12.55 1.87
C THR A 134 -4.80 12.80 3.15
N ILE A 135 -4.48 14.06 3.45
CA ILE A 135 -3.89 14.49 4.71
C ILE A 135 -4.97 15.19 5.52
N LEU A 136 -5.25 14.70 6.73
CA LEU A 136 -6.21 15.30 7.65
C LEU A 136 -5.60 15.39 9.05
N GLY A 137 -5.47 16.59 9.60
CA GLY A 137 -4.81 16.81 10.88
C GLY A 137 -3.36 16.31 10.89
N GLY A 138 -2.65 16.43 9.76
CA GLY A 138 -1.29 15.92 9.59
C GLY A 138 -1.17 14.38 9.53
N LYS A 139 -2.28 13.66 9.39
CA LYS A 139 -2.31 12.19 9.25
C LYS A 139 -2.60 11.80 7.80
N PRO A 140 -1.67 11.09 7.14
CA PRO A 140 -1.89 10.60 5.79
C PRO A 140 -2.88 9.43 5.75
N ALA A 141 -3.64 9.36 4.67
CA ALA A 141 -4.30 8.17 4.16
C ALA A 141 -3.97 8.07 2.67
N ALA A 142 -3.73 6.87 2.15
CA ALA A 142 -3.40 6.64 0.75
C ALA A 142 -4.28 5.54 0.17
N GLU A 143 -4.71 5.75 -1.07
CA GLU A 143 -5.44 4.77 -1.88
C GLU A 143 -4.85 4.74 -3.30
N THR A 144 -4.63 3.54 -3.83
CA THR A 144 -4.16 3.34 -5.21
C THR A 144 -4.73 2.05 -5.77
N LYS A 145 -4.78 1.97 -7.10
CA LYS A 145 -5.14 0.78 -7.84
C LYS A 145 -3.98 0.36 -8.75
N PHE A 146 -3.72 -0.93 -8.83
CA PHE A 146 -2.77 -1.53 -9.77
C PHE A 146 -3.55 -2.43 -10.72
N ASN A 147 -3.30 -2.28 -12.03
CA ASN A 147 -3.81 -3.24 -13.01
C ASN A 147 -2.73 -4.26 -13.31
N VAL A 148 -2.74 -5.36 -12.55
CA VAL A 148 -1.67 -6.36 -12.57
C VAL A 148 -1.96 -7.40 -13.65
N ARG A 149 -1.13 -7.42 -14.69
CA ARG A 149 -1.18 -8.49 -15.69
C ARG A 149 -0.46 -9.74 -15.16
N LEU A 150 -1.16 -10.86 -15.08
CA LEU A 150 -0.63 -12.09 -14.47
C LEU A 150 0.63 -12.61 -15.21
N ALA A 151 0.63 -12.51 -16.54
CA ALA A 151 1.75 -12.93 -17.38
C ALA A 151 3.05 -12.15 -17.10
N ASP A 152 2.95 -10.87 -16.71
CA ASP A 152 4.12 -10.03 -16.39
C ASP A 152 4.86 -10.51 -15.15
N HIS A 153 4.19 -11.29 -14.30
CA HIS A 153 4.75 -11.91 -13.10
C HIS A 153 4.93 -13.43 -13.24
N LYS A 154 4.90 -13.96 -14.47
CA LYS A 154 5.02 -15.40 -14.77
C LYS A 154 3.99 -16.28 -14.06
N ILE A 155 2.83 -15.72 -13.72
CA ILE A 155 1.70 -16.46 -13.17
C ILE A 155 0.95 -17.06 -14.37
N LYS A 156 0.91 -18.39 -14.45
CA LYS A 156 0.31 -19.10 -15.59
C LYS A 156 -1.16 -19.39 -15.31
N ILE A 157 -2.01 -19.08 -16.28
CA ILE A 157 -3.40 -19.51 -16.28
C ILE A 157 -3.50 -20.79 -17.13
N PRO A 158 -3.92 -21.94 -16.57
CA PRO A 158 -4.16 -23.14 -17.37
C PRO A 158 -5.20 -22.87 -18.45
N THR A 159 -4.98 -23.41 -19.66
CA THR A 159 -5.87 -23.22 -20.82
C THR A 159 -7.31 -23.66 -20.56
N LEU A 160 -7.51 -24.65 -19.69
CA LEU A 160 -8.84 -25.17 -19.32
C LEU A 160 -9.71 -24.16 -18.56
N VAL A 161 -9.11 -23.14 -17.92
CA VAL A 161 -9.82 -22.18 -17.05
C VAL A 161 -9.62 -20.72 -17.48
N VAL A 162 -9.11 -20.48 -18.69
CA VAL A 162 -8.86 -19.12 -19.20
C VAL A 162 -10.12 -18.26 -19.30
N THR A 163 -11.29 -18.88 -19.46
CA THR A 163 -12.59 -18.18 -19.46
C THR A 163 -13.05 -17.77 -18.06
N ASN A 164 -12.39 -18.28 -17.01
CA ASN A 164 -12.79 -18.12 -15.62
C ASN A 164 -11.85 -17.18 -14.84
N ILE A 165 -10.68 -16.82 -15.41
CA ILE A 165 -9.67 -15.98 -14.77
C ILE A 165 -9.26 -14.86 -15.72
N ALA A 166 -9.39 -13.60 -15.30
CA ALA A 166 -8.95 -12.47 -16.11
C ALA A 166 -7.43 -12.43 -16.25
N GLU A 167 -6.94 -12.03 -17.42
CA GLU A 167 -5.50 -11.82 -17.66
C GLU A 167 -4.90 -10.68 -16.82
N THR A 168 -5.74 -9.70 -16.50
CA THR A 168 -5.41 -8.51 -15.71
C THR A 168 -6.33 -8.44 -14.51
N VAL A 169 -5.75 -8.25 -13.33
CA VAL A 169 -6.45 -8.17 -12.06
C VAL A 169 -6.27 -6.77 -11.48
N GLU A 170 -7.38 -6.11 -11.13
CA GLU A 170 -7.33 -4.84 -10.40
C GLU A 170 -7.04 -5.13 -8.93
N VAL A 171 -5.94 -4.59 -8.42
CA VAL A 171 -5.56 -4.66 -7.00
C VAL A 171 -5.71 -3.28 -6.39
N THR A 172 -6.61 -3.13 -5.43
CA THR A 172 -6.76 -1.90 -4.65
C THR A 172 -5.95 -2.00 -3.36
N VAL A 173 -5.20 -0.94 -3.04
CA VAL A 173 -4.43 -0.81 -1.80
C VAL A 173 -4.93 0.43 -1.05
N LYS A 174 -5.27 0.26 0.23
CA LYS A 174 -5.70 1.33 1.13
C LYS A 174 -4.89 1.31 2.43
N ALA A 175 -4.22 2.40 2.75
CA ALA A 175 -3.43 2.55 3.96
C ALA A 175 -3.87 3.81 4.73
N ASN A 176 -4.28 3.63 5.98
CA ASN A 176 -4.57 4.73 6.90
C ASN A 176 -3.43 4.84 7.91
N TYR A 177 -2.69 5.95 7.87
CA TYR A 177 -1.52 6.17 8.70
C TYR A 177 -1.90 7.02 9.93
N ASN A 178 -2.57 6.37 10.88
CA ASN A 178 -3.11 7.01 12.09
C ASN A 178 -2.10 7.25 13.20
#